data_AF-A0A919YSC2-F1
#
_entry.id   AF-A0A919YSC2-F1
#
_cell.length_a   1.000
_cell.length_b   1.000
_cell.length_c   1.000
_cell.angle_alpha   90.00
_cell.angle_beta   90.00
_cell.angle_gamma   90.00
#
_symmetry.space_group_name_H-M   'P 1'
#
loop_
_entity.id
_entity.type
_entity.pdbx_description
1 polymer ?
#
loop_
_entity_poly.entity_id
_entity_poly.type
_entity_poly.pdbx_seq_one_letter_code
_entity_poly.pdbx_strand_id
1 'polypeptide(L)'
;MLKRIFLIVVALITIAGCGKSAANDNTDSSNIVIDEQTTKIHFVELSNQNENLLSIEYRITNQTKESIGPFYVNYVIHGQTLHDLLGFKEYSSYKELGGEGIKLESGDTYQGGDNLQISTEKGDFINFQDENSNAIEIQIVDIETETVLTSLKIHKFSFVNDGSLSQLLEKTSKDGSFLFENLPWLISKQEVIDQQVQGAIQSEETNRIIVEGALDLDAEVEQTVIYNFQDDQLVSGEYWFVTSDEQYFVEMGKELKALLTNGLSEPRTNNLAVLDQAARSSEQGEHMIWEGLDRSGLRINLLMTDQGDYLLQIHATSPQPEREGLQ
;
A
#
# COMPACT_ATOMS: atom_id res chain seq x y z
N MET A 1 -19.42 26.61 10.18
CA MET A 1 -20.01 25.31 9.76
C MET A 1 -19.26 24.23 10.52
N LEU A 2 -19.95 23.50 11.40
CA LEU A 2 -19.37 22.40 12.16
C LEU A 2 -19.13 21.22 11.18
N LYS A 3 -17.88 20.94 10.81
CA LYS A 3 -17.52 19.69 10.14
C LYS A 3 -17.76 18.57 11.15
N ARG A 4 -18.60 17.59 10.79
CA ARG A 4 -18.89 16.41 11.60
C ARG A 4 -17.67 15.49 11.53
N ILE A 5 -16.96 15.36 12.64
CA ILE A 5 -15.95 14.30 12.84
C ILE A 5 -16.74 13.03 13.14
N PHE A 6 -16.73 12.07 12.23
CA PHE A 6 -17.16 10.69 12.52
C PHE A 6 -15.89 9.88 12.76
N LEU A 7 -15.73 9.34 13.97
CA LEU A 7 -14.56 8.56 14.36
C LEU A 7 -15.01 7.14 14.62
N ILE A 8 -14.51 6.19 13.82
CA ILE A 8 -14.66 4.76 14.10
C ILE A 8 -13.52 4.38 15.04
N VAL A 9 -13.83 4.31 16.34
CA VAL A 9 -12.93 3.73 17.34
C VAL A 9 -12.97 2.21 17.17
N VAL A 10 -12.00 1.64 16.45
CA VAL A 10 -11.75 0.20 16.53
C VAL A 10 -10.89 -0.04 17.78
N ALA A 11 -11.55 -0.31 18.89
CA ALA A 11 -10.88 -0.82 20.09
C ALA A 11 -10.44 -2.26 19.82
N LEU A 12 -9.20 -2.43 19.35
CA LEU A 12 -8.56 -3.75 19.25
C LEU A 12 -8.18 -4.21 20.67
N ILE A 13 -8.96 -5.15 21.17
CA ILE A 13 -8.78 -5.80 22.47
C ILE A 13 -7.79 -6.98 22.33
N THR A 14 -6.84 -7.04 23.28
CA THR A 14 -5.92 -8.15 23.69
C THR A 14 -4.68 -8.40 22.81
N ILE A 15 -3.47 -8.70 23.34
CA ILE A 15 -3.09 -9.62 24.45
C ILE A 15 -1.86 -9.05 25.20
N ALA A 16 -1.92 -9.04 26.54
CA ALA A 16 -0.76 -8.78 27.41
C ALA A 16 0.23 -9.97 27.35
N GLY A 17 1.22 -9.88 26.46
CA GLY A 17 2.35 -10.82 26.42
C GLY A 17 3.49 -10.34 27.31
N CYS A 18 3.59 -10.86 28.54
CA CYS A 18 4.73 -10.62 29.43
C CYS A 18 6.00 -11.28 28.87
N GLY A 19 6.82 -10.55 28.13
CA GLY A 19 8.17 -10.95 27.74
C GLY A 19 9.22 -10.23 28.60
N LYS A 20 9.76 -10.91 29.62
CA LYS A 20 10.91 -10.39 30.40
C LYS A 20 12.19 -10.51 29.58
N SER A 21 12.81 -9.40 29.21
CA SER A 21 14.22 -9.34 28.78
C SER A 21 15.07 -8.59 29.79
N ALA A 22 16.29 -9.09 29.98
CA ALA A 22 17.20 -8.75 31.07
C ALA A 22 17.88 -7.39 30.91
N ALA A 23 18.11 -6.73 32.06
CA ALA A 23 18.64 -5.39 32.20
C ALA A 23 20.13 -5.26 31.82
N ASN A 24 20.49 -4.10 31.25
CA ASN A 24 21.85 -3.58 31.30
C ASN A 24 21.80 -2.09 31.71
N ASP A 25 22.65 -1.70 32.64
CA ASP A 25 22.63 -0.43 33.36
C ASP A 25 23.29 0.74 32.57
N ASN A 26 22.73 1.93 32.84
CA ASN A 26 23.34 3.27 32.98
C ASN A 26 23.13 4.39 31.93
N THR A 27 22.44 5.41 32.47
CA THR A 27 22.58 6.88 32.40
C THR A 27 21.78 7.73 31.38
N ASP A 28 20.86 8.47 32.00
CA ASP A 28 20.24 9.77 31.71
C ASP A 28 19.08 9.94 30.70
N SER A 29 17.91 10.16 31.32
CA SER A 29 16.81 11.07 30.97
C SER A 29 16.00 10.81 29.70
N SER A 30 15.42 9.62 29.57
CA SER A 30 13.97 9.37 29.68
C SER A 30 13.67 7.92 29.29
N ASN A 31 13.46 7.02 30.26
CA ASN A 31 13.38 5.58 29.95
C ASN A 31 11.98 5.11 29.51
N ILE A 32 11.22 5.99 28.82
CA ILE A 32 10.12 5.57 27.95
C ILE A 32 10.66 5.58 26.53
N VAL A 33 10.53 4.46 25.83
CA VAL A 33 10.98 4.31 24.45
C VAL A 33 9.77 4.08 23.55
N ILE A 34 9.65 4.89 22.49
CA ILE A 34 8.77 4.61 21.36
C ILE A 34 9.57 3.69 20.42
N ASP A 35 9.04 2.51 20.13
CA ASP A 35 9.69 1.54 19.26
C ASP A 35 9.53 1.93 17.79
N GLU A 36 10.61 2.46 17.20
CA GLU A 36 10.65 2.91 15.81
C GLU A 36 10.34 1.78 14.81
N GLN A 37 10.68 0.52 15.11
CA GLN A 37 10.49 -0.59 14.18
C GLN A 37 9.03 -1.02 14.06
N THR A 38 8.26 -0.82 15.11
CA THR A 38 6.83 -1.17 15.13
C THR A 38 5.90 0.03 14.99
N THR A 39 6.46 1.24 15.04
CA THR A 39 5.71 2.47 14.76
C THR A 39 5.49 2.60 13.25
N LYS A 40 4.22 2.75 12.84
CA LYS A 40 3.83 2.84 11.44
C LYS A 40 2.88 4.00 11.23
N ILE A 41 3.00 4.64 10.08
CA ILE A 41 2.04 5.62 9.60
C ILE A 41 1.59 5.21 8.21
N HIS A 42 0.28 5.09 8.08
CA HIS A 42 -0.42 4.67 6.88
C HIS A 42 -1.35 5.79 6.42
N PHE A 43 -1.19 6.24 5.18
CA PHE A 43 -2.27 6.94 4.50
C PHE A 43 -3.22 5.89 3.95
N VAL A 44 -4.50 5.97 4.31
CA VAL A 44 -5.54 5.01 3.93
C VAL A 44 -6.60 5.70 3.09
N GLU A 45 -6.73 5.30 1.82
CA GLU A 45 -7.87 5.70 0.98
C GLU A 45 -8.96 4.64 1.10
N LEU A 46 -10.13 5.03 1.62
CA LEU A 46 -11.31 4.19 1.73
C LEU A 46 -12.23 4.50 0.54
N SER A 47 -12.01 3.80 -0.58
CA SER A 47 -12.67 4.08 -1.87
C SER A 47 -14.20 3.97 -1.78
N ASN A 48 -14.69 3.04 -0.97
CA ASN A 48 -16.11 2.80 -0.74
C ASN A 48 -16.82 3.89 0.07
N GLN A 49 -16.08 4.67 0.87
CA GLN A 49 -16.60 5.72 1.73
C GLN A 49 -16.24 7.12 1.22
N ASN A 50 -15.38 7.20 0.18
CA ASN A 50 -14.81 8.46 -0.31
C ASN A 50 -14.17 9.26 0.85
N GLU A 51 -13.48 8.54 1.72
CA GLU A 51 -12.79 9.06 2.89
C GLU A 51 -11.31 8.72 2.81
N ASN A 52 -10.47 9.66 3.25
CA ASN A 52 -9.04 9.44 3.37
C ASN A 52 -8.65 9.60 4.83
N LEU A 53 -7.85 8.66 5.33
CA LEU A 53 -7.40 8.60 6.71
C LEU A 53 -5.89 8.62 6.78
N LEU A 54 -5.37 9.17 7.86
CA LEU A 54 -4.02 8.97 8.34
C LEU A 54 -4.13 8.05 9.57
N SER A 55 -3.76 6.80 9.39
CA SER A 55 -3.63 5.84 10.50
C SER A 55 -2.22 5.93 11.07
N ILE A 56 -2.14 6.07 12.39
CA ILE A 56 -0.89 6.10 13.14
C ILE A 56 -0.94 4.96 14.13
N GLU A 57 0.04 4.07 14.10
CA GLU A 57 0.21 2.96 15.03
C GLU A 57 1.57 3.09 15.72
N TYR A 58 1.60 2.85 17.03
CA TYR A 58 2.84 2.95 17.79
C TYR A 58 2.88 1.94 18.94
N ARG A 59 4.11 1.68 19.40
CA ARG A 59 4.40 0.87 20.57
C ARG A 59 5.32 1.63 21.51
N ILE A 60 4.96 1.66 22.80
CA ILE A 60 5.68 2.37 23.85
C ILE A 60 6.09 1.35 24.90
N THR A 61 7.35 1.41 25.36
CA THR A 61 7.86 0.53 26.43
C THR A 61 8.41 1.36 27.59
N ASN A 62 8.03 1.01 28.81
CA ASN A 62 8.66 1.53 30.03
C ASN A 62 9.91 0.69 30.36
N GLN A 63 11.09 1.26 30.13
CA GLN A 63 12.37 0.63 30.45
C GLN A 63 12.92 1.05 31.83
N THR A 64 12.19 1.87 32.60
CA THR A 64 12.57 2.17 33.98
C THR A 64 12.30 0.99 34.92
N LYS A 65 12.86 1.09 36.13
CA LYS A 65 12.57 0.18 37.26
C LYS A 65 11.32 0.62 38.06
N GLU A 66 10.67 1.71 37.65
CA GLU A 66 9.53 2.32 38.36
C GLU A 66 8.30 2.40 37.45
N SER A 67 7.14 2.69 38.03
CA SER A 67 5.92 2.97 37.28
C SER A 67 5.95 4.39 36.73
N ILE A 68 5.51 4.60 35.49
CA ILE A 68 5.43 5.93 34.86
C ILE A 68 4.02 6.21 34.36
N GLY A 69 3.59 7.45 34.54
CA GLY A 69 2.28 7.96 34.14
C GLY A 69 1.50 8.53 35.32
N PRO A 70 0.35 9.18 35.06
CA PRO A 70 -0.37 9.13 33.78
C PRO A 70 0.24 10.03 32.70
N PHE A 71 0.36 9.53 31.47
CA PHE A 71 0.79 10.30 30.29
C PHE A 71 -0.18 10.10 29.12
N TYR A 72 -0.08 10.94 28.09
CA TYR A 72 -0.85 10.79 26.84
C TYR A 72 0.06 10.93 25.61
N VAL A 73 -0.46 10.55 24.44
CA VAL A 73 0.24 10.67 23.15
C VAL A 73 -0.23 11.91 22.40
N ASN A 74 0.72 12.69 21.92
CA ASN A 74 0.51 13.89 21.11
C ASN A 74 1.20 13.72 19.75
N TYR A 75 0.57 14.18 18.69
CA TYR A 75 1.17 14.27 17.36
C TYR A 75 1.45 15.72 17.03
N VAL A 76 2.68 16.03 16.62
CA VAL A 76 3.09 17.34 16.13
C VAL A 76 3.37 17.26 14.64
N ILE A 77 2.71 18.12 13.86
CA ILE A 77 2.78 18.17 12.40
C ILE A 77 3.76 19.26 11.99
N HIS A 78 4.90 18.85 11.43
CA HIS A 78 5.97 19.76 11.01
C HIS A 78 5.84 20.19 9.53
N GLY A 79 5.21 19.37 8.68
CA GLY A 79 5.03 19.66 7.25
C GLY A 79 3.83 20.56 6.97
N GLN A 80 4.02 21.64 6.22
CA GLN A 80 2.93 22.57 5.87
C GLN A 80 1.82 21.89 5.07
N THR A 81 2.17 21.05 4.08
CA THR A 81 1.20 20.28 3.29
C THR A 81 0.34 19.39 4.18
N LEU A 82 0.95 18.62 5.09
CA LEU A 82 0.18 17.74 5.99
C LEU A 82 -0.69 18.54 6.97
N HIS A 83 -0.18 19.67 7.45
CA HIS A 83 -0.96 20.59 8.27
C HIS A 83 -2.21 21.09 7.55
N ASP A 84 -2.08 21.49 6.28
CA ASP A 84 -3.21 21.97 5.47
C ASP A 84 -4.24 20.87 5.22
N LEU A 85 -3.80 19.63 5.04
CA LEU A 85 -4.64 18.46 4.82
C LEU A 85 -5.41 18.01 6.09
N LEU A 86 -4.75 18.05 7.25
CA LEU A 86 -5.33 17.66 8.55
C LEU A 86 -6.12 18.80 9.22
N GLY A 87 -5.75 20.06 8.95
CA GLY A 87 -6.36 21.24 9.54
C GLY A 87 -5.85 21.59 10.96
N PHE A 88 -4.81 20.93 11.45
CA PHE A 88 -4.21 21.18 12.77
C PHE A 88 -2.69 21.00 12.75
N LYS A 89 -1.98 21.67 13.69
CA LYS A 89 -0.53 21.52 13.87
C LYS A 89 -0.16 20.54 14.98
N GLU A 90 -1.06 20.35 15.92
CA GLU A 90 -0.90 19.42 17.03
C GLU A 90 -2.24 18.72 17.27
N TYR A 91 -2.19 17.44 17.62
CA TYR A 91 -3.38 16.65 17.96
C TYR A 91 -3.09 15.66 19.07
N SER A 92 -4.02 15.54 20.01
CA SER A 92 -4.04 14.50 21.03
C SER A 92 -5.48 14.06 21.26
N SER A 93 -5.76 12.76 21.10
CA SER A 93 -7.08 12.20 21.35
C SER A 93 -7.50 12.39 22.82
N TYR A 94 -6.54 12.37 23.75
CA TYR A 94 -6.78 12.70 25.16
C TYR A 94 -7.32 14.13 25.35
N LYS A 95 -6.70 15.14 24.69
CA LYS A 95 -7.13 16.55 24.81
C LYS A 95 -8.46 16.82 24.11
N GLU A 96 -8.70 16.17 22.97
CA GLU A 96 -9.90 16.40 22.15
C GLU A 96 -11.14 15.66 22.67
N LEU A 97 -10.98 14.40 23.11
CA LEU A 97 -12.11 13.53 23.45
C LEU A 97 -12.31 13.36 24.96
N GLY A 98 -11.28 13.66 25.77
CA GLY A 98 -11.27 13.35 27.20
C GLY A 98 -11.11 11.86 27.43
N GLY A 99 -9.95 11.44 27.94
CA GLY A 99 -9.65 10.04 28.23
C GLY A 99 -8.95 9.87 29.57
N GLU A 100 -8.73 8.63 29.98
CA GLU A 100 -7.81 8.32 31.06
C GLU A 100 -6.38 8.26 30.50
N GLY A 101 -5.41 8.80 31.24
CA GLY A 101 -4.00 8.72 30.87
C GLY A 101 -3.46 7.29 30.93
N ILE A 102 -2.43 7.03 30.15
CA ILE A 102 -1.73 5.75 30.11
C ILE A 102 -0.75 5.70 31.29
N LYS A 103 -0.74 4.57 32.01
CA LYS A 103 0.22 4.27 33.07
C LYS A 103 0.85 2.91 32.81
N LEU A 104 2.18 2.82 32.89
CA LEU A 104 2.95 1.61 32.62
C LEU A 104 3.82 1.23 33.81
N GLU A 105 3.74 -0.01 34.25
CA GLU A 105 4.68 -0.55 35.25
C GLU A 105 6.05 -0.81 34.61
N SER A 106 7.05 -1.12 35.44
CA SER A 106 8.40 -1.43 34.98
C SER A 106 8.39 -2.61 34.00
N GLY A 107 8.92 -2.37 32.79
CA GLY A 107 9.01 -3.36 31.72
C GLY A 107 7.74 -3.52 30.88
N ASP A 108 6.66 -2.81 31.20
CA ASP A 108 5.41 -2.92 30.45
C ASP A 108 5.51 -2.28 29.06
N THR A 109 4.70 -2.82 28.15
CA THR A 109 4.55 -2.32 26.79
C THR A 109 3.10 -1.96 26.52
N TYR A 110 2.88 -0.82 25.87
CA TYR A 110 1.60 -0.35 25.39
C TYR A 110 1.61 -0.28 23.86
N GLN A 111 0.49 -0.63 23.24
CA GLN A 111 0.25 -0.44 21.82
C GLN A 111 -1.00 0.40 21.65
N GLY A 112 -0.91 1.41 20.80
CA GLY A 112 -1.99 2.35 20.54
C GLY A 112 -1.90 2.94 19.15
N GLY A 113 -2.90 3.74 18.80
CA GLY A 113 -2.98 4.39 17.52
C GLY A 113 -4.21 5.27 17.39
N ASP A 114 -4.19 6.13 16.37
CA ASP A 114 -5.31 7.00 16.02
C ASP A 114 -5.52 7.01 14.50
N ASN A 115 -6.78 7.15 14.10
CA ASN A 115 -7.18 7.35 12.71
C ASN A 115 -7.66 8.79 12.54
N LEU A 116 -6.96 9.57 11.74
CA LEU A 116 -7.21 11.00 11.55
C LEU A 116 -7.77 11.23 10.14
N GLN A 117 -8.96 11.81 10.04
CA GLN A 117 -9.55 12.11 8.74
C GLN A 117 -8.80 13.24 8.04
N ILE A 118 -8.48 13.03 6.76
CA ILE A 118 -7.76 13.98 5.93
C ILE A 118 -8.74 14.63 4.95
N SER A 119 -8.70 15.95 4.84
CA SER A 119 -9.50 16.69 3.86
C SER A 119 -8.73 16.79 2.54
N THR A 120 -9.00 15.91 1.58
CA THR A 120 -8.40 16.00 0.22
C THR A 120 -9.47 15.88 -0.86
N GLU A 121 -9.23 16.49 -2.02
CA GLU A 121 -9.86 16.07 -3.26
C GLU A 121 -9.08 14.85 -3.81
N LYS A 122 -9.73 13.96 -4.58
CA LYS A 122 -9.06 12.78 -5.17
C LYS A 122 -7.86 13.21 -6.00
N GLY A 123 -6.66 12.70 -5.69
CA GLY A 123 -5.45 12.87 -6.53
C GLY A 123 -4.27 13.65 -5.91
N ASP A 124 -4.44 14.30 -4.75
CA ASP A 124 -3.37 15.12 -4.15
C ASP A 124 -2.30 14.33 -3.35
N PHE A 125 -2.49 13.02 -3.14
CA PHE A 125 -1.59 12.18 -2.32
C PHE A 125 -0.23 11.93 -2.97
N ILE A 126 -0.17 11.91 -4.31
CA ILE A 126 1.05 11.59 -5.07
C ILE A 126 2.17 12.63 -4.80
N ASN A 127 1.80 13.86 -4.45
CA ASN A 127 2.76 14.94 -4.18
C ASN A 127 3.34 14.93 -2.74
N PHE A 128 2.87 14.06 -1.84
CA PHE A 128 3.36 14.02 -0.46
C PHE A 128 4.65 13.19 -0.30
N GLN A 129 4.95 12.29 -1.25
CA GLN A 129 6.14 11.43 -1.18
C GLN A 129 7.46 12.22 -1.22
N ASP A 130 7.47 13.41 -1.81
CA ASP A 130 8.72 14.11 -2.14
C ASP A 130 9.21 15.12 -1.10
N GLU A 131 8.39 15.57 -0.12
CA GLU A 131 8.80 16.75 0.65
C GLU A 131 9.44 16.53 2.02
N ASN A 132 9.08 15.57 2.89
CA ASN A 132 9.68 15.59 4.26
C ASN A 132 9.68 14.26 5.01
N SER A 133 10.86 13.63 5.09
CA SER A 133 11.19 12.57 6.06
C SER A 133 11.28 13.12 7.49
N ASN A 134 10.21 13.72 8.04
CA ASN A 134 10.08 14.25 9.41
C ASN A 134 8.71 14.90 9.66
N ALA A 135 7.71 14.66 8.80
CA ALA A 135 6.49 15.46 8.78
C ALA A 135 5.62 15.33 10.04
N ILE A 136 5.79 14.24 10.80
CA ILE A 136 5.06 13.95 12.04
C ILE A 136 6.04 13.56 13.13
N GLU A 137 5.81 14.10 14.32
CA GLU A 137 6.49 13.69 15.55
C GLU A 137 5.46 13.17 16.55
N ILE A 138 5.68 11.95 17.06
CA ILE A 138 4.94 11.39 18.19
C ILE A 138 5.63 11.83 19.47
N GLN A 139 4.90 12.45 20.39
CA GLN A 139 5.39 12.87 21.69
C GLN A 139 4.60 12.17 22.79
N ILE A 140 5.31 11.66 23.79
CA ILE A 140 4.71 11.17 25.04
C ILE A 140 4.77 12.30 26.05
N VAL A 141 3.61 12.74 26.54
CA VAL A 141 3.51 13.93 27.40
C VAL A 141 2.93 13.54 28.74
N ASP A 142 3.64 13.89 29.81
CA ASP A 142 3.15 13.71 31.18
C ASP A 142 1.95 14.61 31.44
N ILE A 143 0.86 14.04 31.99
CA ILE A 143 -0.41 14.77 32.16
C ILE A 143 -0.31 15.86 33.22
N GLU A 144 0.48 15.65 34.28
CA GLU A 144 0.52 16.58 35.40
C GLU A 144 1.41 17.79 35.11
N THR A 145 2.56 17.53 34.48
CA THR A 145 3.60 18.53 34.23
C THR A 145 3.55 19.11 32.82
N GLU A 146 2.80 18.49 31.89
CA GLU A 146 2.77 18.82 30.46
C GLU A 146 4.17 18.81 29.82
N THR A 147 5.10 18.03 30.39
CA THR A 147 6.45 17.87 29.87
C THR A 147 6.52 16.70 28.89
N VAL A 148 7.26 16.89 27.79
CA VAL A 148 7.54 15.81 26.84
C VAL A 148 8.54 14.86 27.49
N LEU A 149 8.11 13.63 27.74
CA LEU A 149 8.93 12.57 28.30
C LEU A 149 9.85 11.99 27.24
N THR A 150 9.32 11.73 26.04
CA THR A 150 10.10 11.24 24.89
C THR A 150 9.39 11.63 23.60
N SER A 151 10.12 11.67 22.49
CA SER A 151 9.53 11.85 21.18
C SER A 151 10.24 11.07 20.09
N LEU A 152 9.49 10.75 19.03
CA LEU A 152 9.97 10.07 17.84
C LEU A 152 9.48 10.83 16.62
N LYS A 153 10.42 11.30 15.81
CA LYS A 153 10.11 11.82 14.48
C LYS A 153 10.01 10.67 13.50
N ILE A 154 8.97 10.70 12.68
CA ILE A 154 8.70 9.61 11.76
C ILE A 154 9.22 9.99 10.38
N HIS A 155 10.10 9.12 9.89
CA HIS A 155 10.79 9.31 8.62
C HIS A 155 10.21 8.44 7.51
N LYS A 156 9.32 7.50 7.84
CA LYS A 156 8.76 6.53 6.90
C LYS A 156 7.23 6.61 6.94
N PHE A 157 6.67 6.88 5.78
CA PHE A 157 5.24 6.80 5.52
C PHE A 157 5.01 5.63 4.57
N SER A 158 3.91 4.94 4.77
CA SER A 158 3.42 3.97 3.80
C SER A 158 2.02 4.37 3.36
N PHE A 159 1.71 4.06 2.11
CA PHE A 159 0.41 4.33 1.53
C PHE A 159 -0.29 2.99 1.42
N VAL A 160 -1.39 2.84 2.16
CA VAL A 160 -2.27 1.70 2.12
C VAL A 160 -3.52 2.18 1.42
N ASN A 161 -3.46 2.24 0.09
CA ASN A 161 -4.71 2.33 -0.65
C ASN A 161 -5.47 1.04 -0.33
N ASP A 162 -6.80 1.07 -0.12
CA ASP A 162 -7.52 -0.20 -0.19
C ASP A 162 -7.10 -0.87 -1.50
N GLY A 163 -6.63 -2.11 -1.37
CA GLY A 163 -5.99 -2.84 -2.46
C GLY A 163 -6.92 -2.90 -3.65
N SER A 164 -6.66 -2.04 -4.62
CA SER A 164 -7.49 -1.92 -5.79
C SER A 164 -6.64 -2.09 -7.02
N LEU A 165 -7.26 -2.66 -8.04
CA LEU A 165 -6.69 -2.80 -9.37
C LEU A 165 -6.29 -1.43 -9.98
N SER A 166 -6.61 -0.31 -9.33
CA SER A 166 -6.23 1.04 -9.73
C SER A 166 -4.72 1.23 -9.89
N GLN A 167 -3.91 0.61 -9.01
CA GLN A 167 -2.45 0.66 -9.09
C GLN A 167 -1.92 0.00 -10.36
N LEU A 168 -2.65 -0.96 -10.94
CA LEU A 168 -2.22 -1.63 -12.17
C LEU A 168 -2.16 -0.66 -13.34
N LEU A 169 -3.12 0.26 -13.48
CA LEU A 169 -3.11 1.20 -14.59
C LEU A 169 -1.91 2.14 -14.52
N GLU A 170 -1.61 2.66 -13.33
CA GLU A 170 -0.42 3.50 -13.11
C GLU A 170 0.87 2.74 -13.42
N LYS A 171 0.93 1.46 -13.05
CA LYS A 171 2.08 0.58 -13.27
C LYS A 171 2.19 0.00 -14.68
N THR A 172 1.16 0.14 -15.52
CA THR A 172 1.13 -0.48 -16.86
C THR A 172 0.88 0.47 -18.02
N SER A 173 0.47 1.71 -17.77
CA SER A 173 0.14 2.68 -18.82
C SER A 173 0.61 4.08 -18.49
N LYS A 174 1.32 4.72 -19.43
CA LYS A 174 1.79 6.10 -19.32
C LYS A 174 1.80 6.79 -20.68
N ASP A 175 1.18 7.98 -20.75
CA ASP A 175 1.18 8.85 -21.94
C ASP A 175 0.76 8.12 -23.25
N GLY A 176 -0.21 7.19 -23.14
CA GLY A 176 -0.70 6.40 -24.27
C GLY A 176 0.22 5.24 -24.72
N SER A 177 1.27 4.93 -23.95
CA SER A 177 2.14 3.78 -24.13
C SER A 177 2.03 2.82 -22.94
N PHE A 178 2.31 1.55 -23.14
CA PHE A 178 2.29 0.53 -22.10
C PHE A 178 3.71 0.22 -21.60
N LEU A 179 3.82 0.05 -20.30
CA LEU A 179 5.04 -0.30 -19.56
C LEU A 179 4.71 -1.41 -18.55
N PHE A 180 5.67 -1.85 -17.75
CA PHE A 180 5.43 -2.87 -16.72
C PHE A 180 6.15 -2.51 -15.42
N GLU A 181 5.42 -2.45 -14.30
CA GLU A 181 5.95 -2.06 -12.98
C GLU A 181 6.72 -0.72 -12.99
N ASN A 182 6.32 0.22 -13.86
CA ASN A 182 7.03 1.48 -14.10
C ASN A 182 8.51 1.31 -14.54
N LEU A 183 8.87 0.13 -15.03
CA LEU A 183 10.21 -0.16 -15.54
C LEU A 183 10.31 0.22 -17.02
N PRO A 184 11.46 0.78 -17.44
CA PRO A 184 11.74 0.96 -18.85
C PRO A 184 11.88 -0.40 -19.54
N TRP A 185 11.34 -0.54 -20.74
CA TRP A 185 11.59 -1.71 -21.57
C TRP A 185 13.09 -1.88 -21.83
N LEU A 186 13.52 -3.13 -21.99
CA LEU A 186 14.90 -3.54 -22.22
C LEU A 186 15.87 -3.28 -21.05
N ILE A 187 15.35 -2.97 -19.85
CA ILE A 187 16.13 -2.99 -18.60
C ILE A 187 16.71 -4.39 -18.36
N SER A 188 17.93 -4.46 -17.80
CA SER A 188 18.57 -5.75 -17.56
C SER A 188 17.92 -6.54 -16.42
N LYS A 189 18.04 -7.87 -16.44
CA LYS A 189 17.54 -8.72 -15.36
C LYS A 189 18.07 -8.32 -13.99
N GLN A 190 19.36 -7.99 -13.91
CA GLN A 190 19.99 -7.59 -12.65
C GLN A 190 19.41 -6.27 -12.12
N GLU A 191 19.20 -5.29 -12.99
CA GLU A 191 18.61 -4.00 -12.59
C GLU A 191 17.17 -4.15 -12.10
N VAL A 192 16.38 -5.07 -12.69
CA VAL A 192 15.03 -5.39 -12.18
C VAL A 192 15.10 -5.96 -10.76
N ILE A 193 16.03 -6.89 -10.50
CA ILE A 193 16.23 -7.48 -9.16
C ILE A 193 16.58 -6.39 -8.14
N ASP A 194 17.50 -5.49 -8.51
CA ASP A 194 17.99 -4.43 -7.63
C ASP A 194 16.92 -3.39 -7.30
N GLN A 195 15.99 -3.11 -8.23
CA GLN A 195 14.97 -2.06 -8.09
C GLN A 195 13.64 -2.55 -7.50
N GLN A 196 13.19 -3.76 -7.82
CA GLN A 196 11.82 -4.21 -7.52
C GLN A 196 11.77 -5.41 -6.58
N VAL A 197 12.85 -6.18 -6.44
CA VAL A 197 12.80 -7.56 -5.93
C VAL A 197 13.80 -7.79 -4.80
N GLN A 198 13.92 -6.85 -3.86
CA GLN A 198 14.68 -7.11 -2.62
C GLN A 198 13.94 -8.14 -1.75
N GLY A 199 14.28 -9.42 -1.92
CA GLY A 199 13.85 -10.51 -1.05
C GLY A 199 12.80 -11.48 -1.62
N ALA A 200 12.39 -11.36 -2.89
CA ALA A 200 11.46 -12.34 -3.48
C ALA A 200 12.17 -13.60 -3.99
N ILE A 201 11.44 -14.72 -3.96
CA ILE A 201 11.91 -16.08 -4.27
C ILE A 201 12.26 -16.17 -5.76
N GLN A 202 13.52 -16.53 -6.05
CA GLN A 202 13.99 -16.74 -7.42
C GLN A 202 13.44 -18.06 -7.97
N SER A 203 12.68 -17.99 -9.06
CA SER A 203 12.50 -19.14 -9.95
C SER A 203 13.86 -19.52 -10.56
N GLU A 204 14.16 -20.81 -10.66
CA GLU A 204 15.40 -21.34 -11.28
C GLU A 204 15.47 -21.09 -12.80
N GLU A 205 14.42 -20.54 -13.42
CA GLU A 205 14.35 -20.26 -14.85
C GLU A 205 15.24 -19.05 -15.24
N THR A 206 16.20 -19.27 -16.15
CA THR A 206 17.16 -18.23 -16.56
C THR A 206 16.51 -17.00 -17.17
N ASN A 207 15.33 -17.14 -17.78
CA ASN A 207 14.70 -16.08 -18.58
C ASN A 207 13.49 -15.45 -17.89
N ARG A 208 13.21 -15.79 -16.63
CA ARG A 208 12.04 -15.28 -15.89
C ARG A 208 12.40 -14.89 -14.46
N ILE A 209 11.63 -13.97 -13.91
CA ILE A 209 11.54 -13.71 -12.45
C ILE A 209 10.07 -13.83 -12.09
N ILE A 210 9.78 -14.50 -10.98
CA ILE A 210 8.42 -14.71 -10.47
C ILE A 210 8.39 -14.14 -9.05
N VAL A 211 7.39 -13.31 -8.76
CA VAL A 211 7.19 -12.66 -7.46
C VAL A 211 5.76 -12.91 -7.01
N GLU A 212 5.58 -13.54 -5.86
CA GLU A 212 4.27 -13.77 -5.25
C GLU A 212 3.88 -12.56 -4.38
N GLY A 213 2.59 -12.21 -4.38
CA GLY A 213 2.02 -11.22 -3.45
C GLY A 213 2.45 -9.77 -3.68
N ALA A 214 2.61 -9.35 -4.94
CA ALA A 214 3.14 -8.03 -5.27
C ALA A 214 2.13 -6.86 -5.14
N LEU A 215 0.83 -7.14 -5.09
CA LEU A 215 -0.21 -6.15 -4.80
C LEU A 215 -0.94 -6.54 -3.52
N ASP A 216 -1.43 -5.55 -2.78
CA ASP A 216 -2.10 -5.77 -1.50
C ASP A 216 -3.60 -6.04 -1.70
N LEU A 217 -3.96 -7.03 -2.53
CA LEU A 217 -5.35 -7.49 -2.70
C LEU A 217 -5.76 -8.47 -1.59
N ASP A 218 -7.06 -8.77 -1.52
CA ASP A 218 -7.63 -9.71 -0.55
C ASP A 218 -6.92 -11.06 -0.54
N ALA A 219 -6.85 -11.70 0.64
CA ALA A 219 -6.19 -12.98 0.86
C ALA A 219 -6.82 -14.15 0.08
N GLU A 220 -8.02 -13.95 -0.47
CA GLU A 220 -8.73 -14.90 -1.32
C GLU A 220 -8.24 -14.93 -2.79
N VAL A 221 -7.26 -14.10 -3.13
CA VAL A 221 -6.64 -14.04 -4.46
C VAL A 221 -5.16 -14.36 -4.35
N GLU A 222 -4.74 -15.43 -5.04
CA GLU A 222 -3.33 -15.67 -5.27
C GLU A 222 -2.83 -14.72 -6.36
N GLN A 223 -1.71 -14.06 -6.09
CA GLN A 223 -1.15 -13.06 -6.96
C GLN A 223 0.27 -13.39 -7.35
N THR A 224 0.52 -13.38 -8.65
CA THR A 224 1.85 -13.62 -9.20
C THR A 224 2.21 -12.52 -10.20
N VAL A 225 3.41 -11.97 -10.06
CA VAL A 225 4.03 -11.05 -11.02
C VAL A 225 5.18 -11.76 -11.70
N ILE A 226 5.16 -11.74 -13.02
CA ILE A 226 6.12 -12.46 -13.86
C ILE A 226 6.83 -11.45 -14.74
N TYR A 227 8.15 -11.44 -14.69
CA TYR A 227 9.01 -10.67 -15.56
C TYR A 227 9.64 -11.63 -16.57
N ASN A 228 9.47 -11.36 -17.87
CA ASN A 228 10.00 -12.19 -18.94
C ASN A 228 11.15 -11.47 -19.65
N PHE A 229 12.27 -12.18 -19.80
CA PHE A 229 13.51 -11.66 -20.37
C PHE A 229 13.87 -12.37 -21.67
N GLN A 230 14.41 -11.62 -22.63
CA GLN A 230 15.07 -12.12 -23.82
C GLN A 230 16.43 -11.45 -23.93
N ASP A 231 17.50 -12.23 -24.12
CA ASP A 231 18.87 -11.69 -24.20
C ASP A 231 19.23 -10.76 -23.02
N ASP A 232 18.84 -11.16 -21.81
CA ASP A 232 18.99 -10.41 -20.54
C ASP A 232 18.15 -9.13 -20.42
N GLN A 233 17.27 -8.85 -21.37
CA GLN A 233 16.46 -7.64 -21.43
C GLN A 233 14.99 -7.92 -21.16
N LEU A 234 14.34 -7.08 -20.33
CA LEU A 234 12.90 -7.18 -20.06
C LEU A 234 12.11 -6.90 -21.34
N VAL A 235 11.37 -7.89 -21.82
CA VAL A 235 10.57 -7.80 -23.06
C VAL A 235 9.07 -7.91 -22.84
N SER A 236 8.64 -8.50 -21.73
CA SER A 236 7.25 -8.49 -21.30
C SER A 236 7.11 -8.75 -19.80
N GLY A 237 5.92 -8.45 -19.27
CA GLY A 237 5.59 -8.76 -17.90
C GLY A 237 4.11 -9.08 -17.72
N GLU A 238 3.79 -9.88 -16.71
CA GLU A 238 2.45 -10.39 -16.48
C GLU A 238 2.04 -10.26 -15.01
N TYR A 239 0.79 -9.88 -14.78
CA TYR A 239 0.08 -10.03 -13.51
C TYR A 239 -0.92 -11.18 -13.63
N TRP A 240 -0.90 -12.10 -12.69
CA TRP A 240 -1.83 -13.21 -12.59
C TRP A 240 -2.59 -13.08 -11.27
N PHE A 241 -3.91 -13.05 -11.37
CA PHE A 241 -4.83 -13.05 -10.23
C PHE A 241 -5.67 -14.33 -10.32
N VAL A 242 -5.47 -15.24 -9.38
CA VAL A 242 -6.13 -16.54 -9.35
C VAL A 242 -7.04 -16.63 -8.13
N THR A 243 -8.29 -17.03 -8.34
CA THR A 243 -9.24 -17.28 -7.26
C THR A 243 -10.21 -18.41 -7.62
N SER A 244 -10.63 -19.18 -6.62
CA SER A 244 -11.68 -20.18 -6.76
C SER A 244 -13.09 -19.59 -6.54
N ASP A 245 -13.21 -18.33 -6.10
CA ASP A 245 -14.50 -17.68 -5.86
C ASP A 245 -15.02 -16.98 -7.12
N GLU A 246 -16.07 -17.54 -7.72
CA GLU A 246 -16.73 -16.99 -8.90
C GLU A 246 -17.28 -15.58 -8.66
N GLN A 247 -17.90 -15.33 -7.50
CA GLN A 247 -18.53 -14.06 -7.19
C GLN A 247 -17.46 -12.98 -7.02
N TYR A 248 -16.36 -13.30 -6.32
CA TYR A 248 -15.21 -12.42 -6.20
C TYR A 248 -14.62 -12.09 -7.58
N PHE A 249 -14.42 -13.10 -8.43
CA PHE A 249 -13.90 -12.90 -9.79
C PHE A 249 -14.79 -11.99 -10.65
N VAL A 250 -16.12 -12.11 -10.51
CA VAL A 250 -17.07 -11.23 -11.19
C VAL A 250 -16.97 -9.78 -10.69
N GLU A 251 -16.83 -9.56 -9.38
CA GLU A 251 -16.65 -8.20 -8.85
C GLU A 251 -15.29 -7.60 -9.27
N MET A 252 -14.22 -8.39 -9.24
CA MET A 252 -12.90 -8.00 -9.77
C MET A 252 -12.98 -7.57 -11.24
N GLY A 253 -13.74 -8.30 -12.07
CA GLY A 253 -13.99 -7.93 -13.45
C GLY A 253 -14.68 -6.56 -13.60
N LYS A 254 -15.71 -6.30 -12.79
CA LYS A 254 -16.42 -4.99 -12.81
C LYS A 254 -15.52 -3.84 -12.37
N GLU A 255 -14.70 -4.05 -11.34
CA GLU A 255 -13.72 -3.07 -10.88
C GLU A 255 -12.71 -2.77 -11.99
N LEU A 256 -12.12 -3.81 -12.59
CA LEU A 256 -11.20 -3.66 -13.71
C LEU A 256 -11.83 -2.91 -14.88
N LYS A 257 -13.08 -3.22 -15.21
CA LYS A 257 -13.81 -2.53 -16.28
C LYS A 257 -13.94 -1.04 -16.00
N ALA A 258 -14.35 -0.68 -14.77
CA ALA A 258 -14.50 0.71 -14.38
C ALA A 258 -13.17 1.48 -14.51
N LEU A 259 -12.07 0.84 -14.12
CA LEU A 259 -10.73 1.38 -14.27
C LEU A 259 -10.34 1.59 -15.73
N LEU A 260 -10.44 0.53 -16.55
CA LEU A 260 -10.05 0.59 -17.96
C LEU A 260 -10.90 1.58 -18.77
N THR A 261 -12.18 1.72 -18.45
CA THR A 261 -13.09 2.67 -19.13
C THR A 261 -12.66 4.12 -18.90
N ASN A 262 -12.09 4.42 -17.73
CA ASN A 262 -11.63 5.77 -17.38
C ASN A 262 -10.19 6.03 -17.84
N GLY A 263 -9.36 4.98 -17.90
CA GLY A 263 -7.92 5.10 -18.14
C GLY A 263 -7.46 4.86 -19.58
N LEU A 264 -8.19 4.08 -20.37
CA LEU A 264 -7.75 3.62 -21.70
C LEU A 264 -8.80 3.87 -22.78
N SER A 265 -8.35 3.93 -24.04
CA SER A 265 -9.24 3.88 -25.20
C SER A 265 -9.91 2.52 -25.33
N GLU A 266 -10.88 2.40 -26.24
CA GLU A 266 -11.47 1.10 -26.55
C GLU A 266 -10.40 0.08 -27.05
N PRO A 267 -10.49 -1.19 -26.62
CA PRO A 267 -9.62 -2.27 -27.11
C PRO A 267 -9.83 -2.56 -28.60
N ARG A 268 -8.82 -3.14 -29.24
CA ARG A 268 -8.86 -3.58 -30.64
C ARG A 268 -9.64 -4.87 -30.87
N THR A 269 -9.80 -5.71 -29.85
CA THR A 269 -10.49 -7.00 -29.93
C THR A 269 -11.86 -6.94 -29.27
N ASN A 270 -12.17 -7.83 -28.32
CA ASN A 270 -13.42 -7.78 -27.58
C ASN A 270 -13.53 -6.46 -26.82
N ASN A 271 -14.77 -5.95 -26.67
CA ASN A 271 -15.01 -4.73 -25.89
C ASN A 271 -14.93 -5.00 -24.38
N LEU A 272 -14.95 -3.94 -23.58
CA LEU A 272 -14.89 -4.03 -22.12
C LEU A 272 -16.13 -4.70 -21.47
N ALA A 273 -17.21 -4.97 -22.21
CA ALA A 273 -18.41 -5.61 -21.65
C ALA A 273 -18.17 -7.08 -21.27
N VAL A 274 -17.11 -7.70 -21.80
CA VAL A 274 -16.71 -9.07 -21.44
C VAL A 274 -16.34 -9.19 -19.96
N LEU A 275 -15.93 -8.09 -19.33
CA LEU A 275 -15.64 -8.02 -17.90
C LEU A 275 -16.89 -7.98 -17.02
N ASP A 276 -18.05 -7.53 -17.54
CA ASP A 276 -19.32 -7.63 -16.80
C ASP A 276 -19.76 -9.09 -16.62
N GLN A 277 -19.25 -9.98 -17.46
CA GLN A 277 -19.56 -11.41 -17.49
C GLN A 277 -18.29 -12.26 -17.26
N ALA A 278 -17.36 -11.77 -16.43
CA ALA A 278 -16.02 -12.31 -16.29
C ALA A 278 -15.97 -13.84 -16.17
N ALA A 279 -16.79 -14.44 -15.29
CA ALA A 279 -16.89 -15.89 -15.12
C ALA A 279 -17.21 -16.60 -16.45
N ARG A 280 -18.26 -16.19 -17.15
CA ARG A 280 -18.65 -16.79 -18.45
C ARG A 280 -17.59 -16.55 -19.54
N SER A 281 -16.97 -15.38 -19.54
CA SER A 281 -15.93 -15.00 -20.49
C SER A 281 -14.66 -15.84 -20.27
N SER A 282 -14.38 -16.23 -19.02
CA SER A 282 -13.23 -17.07 -18.67
C SER A 282 -13.34 -18.50 -19.22
N GLU A 283 -14.54 -19.08 -19.22
CA GLU A 283 -14.82 -20.39 -19.83
C GLU A 283 -14.56 -20.40 -21.34
N GLN A 284 -14.67 -19.23 -21.98
CA GLN A 284 -14.49 -19.05 -23.42
C GLN A 284 -13.08 -18.57 -23.78
N GLY A 285 -12.23 -18.29 -22.79
CA GLY A 285 -10.88 -17.77 -23.00
C GLY A 285 -10.86 -16.39 -23.68
N GLU A 286 -11.81 -15.53 -23.33
CA GLU A 286 -11.91 -14.21 -23.95
C GLU A 286 -10.77 -13.28 -23.54
N HIS A 287 -10.45 -12.34 -24.43
CA HIS A 287 -9.35 -11.42 -24.22
C HIS A 287 -9.56 -10.06 -24.90
N MET A 288 -8.95 -9.05 -24.30
CA MET A 288 -8.92 -7.67 -24.79
C MET A 288 -7.48 -7.28 -25.11
N ILE A 289 -7.26 -6.55 -26.20
CA ILE A 289 -5.92 -6.12 -26.64
C ILE A 289 -5.92 -4.62 -26.93
N TRP A 290 -4.88 -3.94 -26.46
CA TRP A 290 -4.53 -2.58 -26.79
C TRP A 290 -3.14 -2.52 -27.41
N GLU A 291 -2.92 -1.51 -28.24
CA GLU A 291 -1.60 -1.17 -28.77
C GLU A 291 -1.33 0.30 -28.40
N GLY A 292 -0.20 0.53 -27.74
CA GLY A 292 0.26 1.85 -27.35
C GLY A 292 0.79 2.64 -28.55
N LEU A 293 0.99 3.94 -28.35
CA LEU A 293 1.52 4.84 -29.38
C LEU A 293 2.93 4.46 -29.84
N ASP A 294 3.73 3.90 -28.93
CA ASP A 294 5.07 3.37 -29.18
C ASP A 294 5.07 1.92 -29.70
N ARG A 295 3.89 1.33 -29.97
CA ARG A 295 3.67 -0.07 -30.35
C ARG A 295 3.96 -1.10 -29.24
N SER A 296 4.07 -0.67 -27.99
CA SER A 296 3.87 -1.56 -26.85
C SER A 296 2.47 -2.16 -26.87
N GLY A 297 2.28 -3.31 -26.25
CA GLY A 297 0.99 -3.99 -26.22
C GLY A 297 0.52 -4.28 -24.82
N LEU A 298 -0.78 -4.12 -24.57
CA LEU A 298 -1.45 -4.60 -23.36
C LEU A 298 -2.50 -5.64 -23.76
N ARG A 299 -2.50 -6.78 -23.09
CA ARG A 299 -3.49 -7.84 -23.28
C ARG A 299 -4.04 -8.25 -21.93
N ILE A 300 -5.37 -8.35 -21.84
CA ILE A 300 -6.06 -8.86 -20.66
C ILE A 300 -6.78 -10.13 -21.06
N ASN A 301 -6.51 -11.23 -20.37
CA ASN A 301 -7.17 -12.52 -20.57
C ASN A 301 -8.03 -12.87 -19.37
N LEU A 302 -9.20 -13.45 -19.66
CA LEU A 302 -10.05 -14.11 -18.70
C LEU A 302 -9.98 -15.60 -19.03
N LEU A 303 -9.50 -16.41 -18.09
CA LEU A 303 -9.20 -17.82 -18.30
C LEU A 303 -9.68 -18.66 -17.13
N MET A 304 -9.85 -19.96 -17.36
CA MET A 304 -9.96 -20.98 -16.31
C MET A 304 -8.64 -21.74 -16.24
N THR A 305 -8.13 -22.01 -15.04
CA THR A 305 -6.98 -22.89 -14.84
C THR A 305 -7.38 -24.34 -15.05
N ASP A 306 -6.39 -25.24 -15.22
CA ASP A 306 -6.64 -26.68 -15.30
C ASP A 306 -7.29 -27.26 -14.03
N GLN A 307 -7.21 -26.53 -12.91
CA GLN A 307 -7.80 -26.90 -11.62
C GLN A 307 -9.25 -26.41 -11.47
N GLY A 308 -9.74 -25.61 -12.43
CA GLY A 308 -11.08 -25.04 -12.41
C GLY A 308 -11.16 -23.70 -11.67
N ASP A 309 -10.04 -23.05 -11.38
CA ASP A 309 -10.01 -21.72 -10.79
C ASP A 309 -10.10 -20.64 -11.86
N TYR A 310 -10.58 -19.46 -11.49
CA TYR A 310 -10.64 -18.30 -12.36
C TYR A 310 -9.29 -17.58 -12.38
N LEU A 311 -8.83 -17.21 -13.57
CA LEU A 311 -7.59 -16.48 -13.80
C LEU A 311 -7.87 -15.20 -14.59
N LEU A 312 -7.54 -14.06 -13.98
CA LEU A 312 -7.36 -12.80 -14.68
C LEU A 312 -5.86 -12.60 -14.93
N GLN A 313 -5.47 -12.55 -16.21
CA GLN A 313 -4.09 -12.31 -16.61
C GLN A 313 -3.98 -10.98 -17.34
N ILE A 314 -3.09 -10.12 -16.87
CA ILE A 314 -2.74 -8.84 -17.53
C ILE A 314 -1.31 -8.97 -18.04
N HIS A 315 -1.12 -8.83 -19.35
CA HIS A 315 0.16 -9.01 -20.01
C HIS A 315 0.55 -7.74 -20.75
N ALA A 316 1.64 -7.10 -20.34
CA ALA A 316 2.24 -5.96 -21.01
C ALA A 316 3.48 -6.40 -21.80
N THR A 317 3.65 -5.85 -23.00
CA THR A 317 4.73 -6.22 -23.93
C THR A 317 5.47 -4.99 -24.43
N SER A 318 6.79 -5.11 -24.54
CA SER A 318 7.66 -4.09 -25.11
C SER A 318 7.30 -3.76 -26.56
N PRO A 319 7.61 -2.55 -27.04
CA PRO A 319 7.54 -2.19 -28.45
C PRO A 319 8.22 -3.24 -29.32
N GLN A 320 7.48 -3.83 -30.25
CA GLN A 320 8.11 -4.71 -31.22
C GLN A 320 9.01 -3.87 -32.14
N PRO A 321 10.25 -4.30 -32.43
CA PRO A 321 11.07 -3.65 -33.43
C PRO A 321 10.32 -3.62 -34.77
N GLU A 322 10.57 -2.58 -35.57
CA GLU A 322 10.07 -2.56 -36.94
C GLU A 322 10.46 -3.86 -37.63
N ARG A 323 9.47 -4.59 -38.16
CA ARG A 323 9.75 -5.69 -39.08
C ARG A 323 10.39 -5.07 -40.32
N GLU A 324 11.72 -5.00 -40.34
CA GLU A 324 12.46 -4.79 -41.57
C GLU A 324 12.18 -5.97 -42.51
N GLY A 325 11.39 -5.72 -43.55
CA GLY A 325 11.35 -6.54 -44.75
C GLY A 325 10.32 -7.67 -44.79
N LEU A 326 9.17 -7.37 -45.41
CA LEU A 326 8.63 -8.18 -46.51
C LEU A 326 8.05 -7.18 -47.54
N GLN A 327 8.95 -6.55 -48.30
CA GLN A 327 8.64 -6.04 -49.64
C GLN A 327 9.03 -7.11 -50.66
#